data_AF-A0A6I6ITV7-F1
#
_entry.id   AF-A0A6I6ITV7-F1
#
_cell.length_a   1.000
_cell.length_b   1.000
_cell.length_c   1.000
_cell.angle_alpha   90.00
_cell.angle_beta   90.00
_cell.angle_gamma   90.00
#
_symmetry.space_group_name_H-M   'P 1'
#
loop_
_entity.id
_entity.type
_entity.pdbx_description
1 polymer ?
#
loop_
_entity_poly.entity_id
_entity_poly.type
_entity_poly.pdbx_seq_one_letter_code
_entity_poly.pdbx_strand_id
1 'polypeptide(L)'
;MKLTPEIAKARFLPETVHKRDVFSETISGQLDGVPDLPVVLRKLDGVPLWARPVAWWLARKEIRGLRAVQGIEGCPLLIRADRTGLLRSWTKGTPLQLARPSDPAWYRDARRLLREMRRAGVTHNDIAKPQNWLMTPEGRAAVIDFQLATVHRRRGRLFRTMAREDLRHLLKQKRAYAPELLTPSEHRMLKRKALPARIWMATVKPAYNFVTRRLMNWSDGEGTEDRIERDGPALRTALLAHPEVSDVALCTYALPAKGVGLYAFVETGLEADALAKLAPAPRPELIQPVAALPRHADGTPRMDLLQLVATNRLDELEEVLKQDPDLERGLKPLIAQRLNLTDRILR
;
A
#
# COMPACT_ATOMS: atom_id res chain seq x y z
N MET A 1 4.51 11.41 22.43
CA MET A 1 3.37 11.13 23.34
C MET A 1 3.73 9.98 24.27
N LYS A 2 3.47 10.10 25.59
CA LYS A 2 3.65 8.99 26.55
C LYS A 2 2.32 8.25 26.71
N LEU A 3 2.33 6.93 26.61
CA LEU A 3 1.16 6.10 26.87
C LEU A 3 0.84 6.09 28.37
N THR A 4 -0.31 6.62 28.75
CA THR A 4 -0.82 6.55 30.12
C THR A 4 -1.63 5.27 30.33
N PRO A 5 -1.76 4.77 31.57
CA PRO A 5 -2.62 3.62 31.87
C PRO A 5 -4.08 3.82 31.46
N GLU A 6 -4.57 5.06 31.47
CA GLU A 6 -5.92 5.44 31.07
C GLU A 6 -6.12 5.23 29.56
N ILE A 7 -5.20 5.70 28.72
CA ILE A 7 -5.24 5.51 27.27
C ILE A 7 -5.22 4.02 26.92
N ALA A 8 -4.43 3.21 27.63
CA ALA A 8 -4.37 1.78 27.40
C ALA A 8 -5.70 1.06 27.73
N LYS A 9 -6.48 1.57 28.69
CA LYS A 9 -7.77 1.00 29.12
C LYS A 9 -8.99 1.60 28.43
N ALA A 10 -8.84 2.75 27.77
CA ALA A 10 -9.93 3.45 27.08
C ALA A 10 -10.68 2.53 26.11
N ARG A 11 -12.01 2.67 26.04
CA ARG A 11 -12.85 1.87 25.15
C ARG A 11 -12.54 2.23 23.71
N PHE A 12 -12.40 1.22 22.85
CA PHE A 12 -12.26 1.44 21.40
C PHE A 12 -13.63 1.64 20.77
N LEU A 13 -13.78 2.73 20.02
CA LEU A 13 -14.98 3.08 19.27
C LEU A 13 -14.69 2.86 17.78
N PRO A 14 -15.15 1.74 17.19
CA PRO A 14 -14.86 1.42 15.79
C PRO A 14 -15.62 2.34 14.84
N GLU A 15 -14.98 2.76 13.75
CA GLU A 15 -15.55 3.62 12.72
C GLU A 15 -15.55 2.91 11.36
N THR A 16 -14.36 2.56 10.84
CA THR A 16 -14.21 2.05 9.47
C THR A 16 -13.46 0.72 9.44
N VAL A 17 -14.01 -0.27 8.73
CA VAL A 17 -13.31 -1.53 8.43
C VAL A 17 -12.49 -1.34 7.15
N HIS A 18 -11.16 -1.47 7.24
CA HIS A 18 -10.26 -1.33 6.09
C HIS A 18 -9.99 -2.65 5.38
N LYS A 19 -9.98 -3.76 6.13
CA LYS A 19 -9.62 -5.06 5.59
C LYS A 19 -10.24 -6.16 6.44
N ARG A 20 -10.78 -7.19 5.80
CA ARG A 20 -11.21 -8.43 6.44
C ARG A 20 -10.62 -9.61 5.69
N ASP A 21 -9.81 -10.42 6.36
CA ASP A 21 -9.26 -11.66 5.84
C ASP A 21 -9.38 -12.81 6.86
N VAL A 22 -9.02 -14.02 6.44
CA VAL A 22 -9.12 -15.23 7.26
C VAL A 22 -8.26 -15.16 8.53
N PHE A 23 -7.26 -14.28 8.57
CA PHE A 23 -6.29 -14.16 9.65
C PHE A 23 -6.52 -12.93 10.54
N SER A 24 -7.26 -11.92 10.08
CA SER A 24 -7.57 -10.72 10.87
C SER A 24 -8.57 -9.79 10.20
N GLU A 25 -9.15 -8.91 11.00
CA GLU A 25 -9.89 -7.74 10.55
C GLU A 25 -9.17 -6.47 11.02
N THR A 26 -9.05 -5.46 10.16
CA THR A 26 -8.39 -4.18 10.47
C THR A 26 -9.44 -3.08 10.49
N ILE A 27 -9.59 -2.43 11.64
CA ILE A 27 -10.65 -1.46 11.92
C ILE A 27 -10.00 -0.17 12.46
N SER A 28 -10.27 0.98 11.85
CA SER A 28 -9.92 2.28 12.42
C SER A 28 -11.04 2.83 13.29
N GLY A 29 -10.67 3.75 14.17
CA GLY A 29 -11.61 4.50 14.98
C GLY A 29 -10.90 5.31 16.05
N GLN A 30 -11.60 5.56 17.14
CA GLN A 30 -11.14 6.41 18.22
C GLN A 30 -11.13 5.68 19.56
N LEU A 31 -10.46 6.30 20.54
CA LEU A 31 -10.55 5.90 21.93
C LEU A 31 -11.50 6.84 22.66
N ASP A 32 -12.41 6.26 23.43
CA ASP A 32 -13.34 6.99 24.28
C ASP A 32 -12.56 7.89 25.25
N GLY A 33 -12.88 9.20 25.25
CA GLY A 33 -12.18 10.22 26.02
C GLY A 33 -10.78 10.63 25.48
N VAL A 34 -10.36 10.18 24.30
CA VAL A 34 -9.04 10.52 23.70
C VAL A 34 -9.19 10.86 22.20
N PRO A 35 -9.79 12.01 21.85
CA PRO A 35 -10.12 12.36 20.46
C PRO A 35 -8.90 12.60 19.56
N ASP A 36 -7.78 13.07 20.11
CA ASP A 36 -6.59 13.44 19.34
C ASP A 36 -5.68 12.26 18.97
N LEU A 37 -6.05 11.04 19.35
CA LEU A 37 -5.30 9.83 19.04
C LEU A 37 -6.15 8.89 18.19
N PRO A 38 -6.14 9.03 16.85
CA PRO A 38 -6.77 8.03 15.99
C PRO A 38 -6.04 6.70 16.15
N VAL A 39 -6.78 5.60 16.12
CA VAL A 39 -6.25 4.26 16.38
C VAL A 39 -6.73 3.26 15.34
N VAL A 40 -5.96 2.18 15.21
CA VAL A 40 -6.34 1.01 14.42
C VAL A 40 -6.22 -0.25 15.27
N LEU A 41 -7.31 -1.01 15.27
CA LEU A 41 -7.40 -2.34 15.84
C LEU A 41 -7.20 -3.38 14.73
N ARG A 42 -6.19 -4.24 14.90
CA ARG A 42 -6.15 -5.53 14.21
C ARG A 42 -6.85 -6.55 15.09
N LYS A 43 -8.12 -6.80 14.79
CA LYS A 43 -9.02 -7.73 15.49
C LYS A 43 -8.72 -9.18 15.07
N LEU A 44 -8.63 -10.05 16.06
CA LEU A 44 -8.20 -11.45 15.96
C LEU A 44 -9.14 -12.43 16.68
N ASP A 45 -10.11 -11.93 17.45
CA ASP A 45 -11.07 -12.76 18.20
C ASP A 45 -12.12 -13.44 17.30
N GLY A 46 -12.44 -12.84 16.16
CA GLY A 46 -13.39 -13.37 15.16
C GLY A 46 -12.80 -14.34 14.13
N VAL A 47 -11.52 -14.69 14.21
CA VAL A 47 -10.87 -15.55 13.21
C VAL A 47 -11.26 -17.03 13.39
N PRO A 48 -11.38 -17.82 12.29
CA PRO A 48 -11.74 -19.24 12.37
C PRO A 48 -10.81 -20.02 13.31
N LEU A 49 -11.36 -21.00 14.06
CA LEU A 49 -10.62 -21.76 15.07
C LEU A 49 -9.33 -22.39 14.54
N TRP A 50 -9.36 -22.90 13.31
CA TRP A 50 -8.20 -23.50 12.64
C TRP A 50 -7.11 -22.46 12.30
N ALA A 51 -7.48 -21.21 12.03
CA ALA A 51 -6.55 -20.12 11.69
C ALA A 51 -5.98 -19.42 12.92
N ARG A 52 -6.63 -19.53 14.09
CA ARG A 52 -6.25 -18.85 15.34
C ARG A 52 -4.76 -19.03 15.71
N PRO A 53 -4.16 -20.24 15.68
CA PRO A 53 -2.76 -20.39 16.08
C PRO A 53 -1.80 -19.57 15.21
N VAL A 54 -2.02 -19.59 13.89
CA VAL A 54 -1.20 -18.87 12.91
C VAL A 54 -1.43 -17.36 13.00
N ALA A 55 -2.69 -16.93 13.08
CA ALA A 55 -3.07 -15.53 13.24
C ALA A 55 -2.40 -14.91 14.48
N TRP A 56 -2.46 -15.62 15.62
CA TRP A 56 -1.83 -15.18 16.86
C TRP A 56 -0.30 -15.24 16.82
N TRP A 57 0.29 -16.19 16.10
CA TRP A 57 1.74 -16.20 15.89
C TRP A 57 2.22 -14.97 15.10
N LEU A 58 1.53 -14.62 14.01
CA LEU A 58 1.80 -13.42 13.21
C LEU A 58 1.62 -12.15 14.05
N ALA A 59 0.51 -12.04 14.78
CA ALA A 59 0.24 -10.92 15.66
C ALA A 59 1.30 -10.75 16.76
N ARG A 60 1.78 -11.86 17.35
CA ARG A 60 2.85 -11.81 18.36
C ARG A 60 4.16 -11.29 17.79
N LYS A 61 4.49 -11.60 16.53
CA LYS A 61 5.66 -11.02 15.86
C LYS A 61 5.51 -9.50 15.70
N GLU A 62 4.34 -9.07 15.21
CA GLU A 62 4.02 -7.65 15.03
C GLU A 62 4.06 -6.91 16.37
N ILE A 63 3.42 -7.43 17.42
CA ILE A 63 3.44 -6.89 18.78
C ILE A 63 4.87 -6.75 19.29
N ARG A 64 5.73 -7.76 19.06
CA ARG A 64 7.14 -7.70 19.46
C ARG A 64 7.89 -6.60 18.71
N GLY A 65 7.64 -6.45 17.41
CA GLY A 65 8.20 -5.38 16.58
C GLY A 65 7.78 -4.00 17.10
N LEU A 66 6.48 -3.78 17.27
CA LEU A 66 5.92 -2.52 17.76
C LEU A 66 6.41 -2.16 19.17
N ARG A 67 6.52 -3.14 20.07
CA ARG A 67 7.12 -2.93 21.40
C ARG A 67 8.58 -2.50 21.33
N ALA A 68 9.36 -3.06 20.40
CA ALA A 68 10.76 -2.72 20.26
C ALA A 68 10.99 -1.32 19.66
N VAL A 69 10.03 -0.79 18.89
CA VAL A 69 10.10 0.56 18.29
C VAL A 69 9.30 1.62 19.07
N GLN A 70 8.74 1.28 20.23
CA GLN A 70 8.09 2.23 21.13
C GLN A 70 9.01 3.43 21.42
N GLY A 71 8.48 4.64 21.27
CA GLY A 71 9.22 5.89 21.48
C GLY A 71 10.03 6.38 20.28
N ILE A 72 10.12 5.63 19.18
CA ILE A 72 10.72 6.11 17.93
C ILE A 72 9.68 6.97 17.20
N GLU A 73 9.95 8.27 17.09
CA GLU A 73 9.08 9.20 16.34
C GLU A 73 9.05 8.82 14.85
N GLY A 74 7.83 8.64 14.32
CA GLY A 74 7.56 8.13 12.97
C GLY A 74 7.27 6.63 12.91
N CYS A 75 7.29 5.91 14.05
CA CYS A 75 6.78 4.54 14.16
C CYS A 75 5.41 4.51 14.87
N PRO A 76 4.56 3.50 14.60
CA PRO A 76 3.27 3.36 15.28
C PRO A 76 3.46 2.99 16.76
N LEU A 77 2.62 3.57 17.62
CA LEU A 77 2.59 3.27 19.04
C LEU A 77 1.70 2.06 19.28
N LEU A 78 2.23 1.01 19.92
CA LEU A 78 1.40 -0.07 20.44
C LEU A 78 0.67 0.41 21.69
N ILE A 79 -0.64 0.53 21.62
CA ILE A 79 -1.49 1.02 22.73
C ILE A 79 -1.82 -0.13 23.68
N ARG A 80 -2.36 -1.22 23.14
CA ARG A 80 -2.59 -2.46 23.89
C ARG A 80 -2.58 -3.69 23.01
N ALA A 81 -2.38 -4.84 23.63
CA ALA A 81 -2.57 -6.14 23.02
C ALA A 81 -3.27 -7.05 24.03
N ASP A 82 -4.48 -7.50 23.69
CA ASP A 82 -5.38 -8.28 24.55
C ASP A 82 -6.06 -9.39 23.73
N ARG A 83 -7.01 -10.15 24.30
CA ARG A 83 -7.67 -11.27 23.61
C ARG A 83 -8.41 -10.89 22.32
N THR A 84 -8.80 -9.63 22.18
CA THR A 84 -9.45 -9.06 20.99
C THR A 84 -8.48 -8.93 19.83
N GLY A 85 -7.22 -8.56 20.10
CA GLY A 85 -6.25 -8.25 19.07
C GLY A 85 -5.14 -7.30 19.52
N LEU A 86 -4.56 -6.57 18.56
CA LEU A 86 -3.62 -5.48 18.85
C LEU A 86 -4.18 -4.12 18.42
N LEU A 87 -4.12 -3.15 19.33
CA LEU A 87 -4.53 -1.77 19.09
C LEU A 87 -3.27 -0.90 19.01
N ARG A 88 -3.17 -0.11 17.95
CA ARG A 88 -2.03 0.80 17.72
C ARG A 88 -2.50 2.18 17.27
N SER A 89 -1.64 3.18 17.37
CA SER A 89 -1.92 4.50 16.80
C SER A 89 -2.05 4.42 15.28
N TRP A 90 -2.97 5.22 14.74
CA TRP A 90 -3.01 5.54 13.32
C TRP A 90 -2.05 6.68 13.03
N THR A 91 -1.12 6.45 12.11
CA THR A 91 -0.21 7.50 11.67
C THR A 91 -0.87 8.27 10.53
N LYS A 92 -1.17 9.56 10.76
CA LYS A 92 -1.62 10.46 9.69
C LYS A 92 -0.47 10.72 8.73
N GLY A 93 -0.72 10.59 7.43
CA GLY A 93 0.25 10.91 6.40
C GLY A 93 -0.12 10.34 5.06
N THR A 94 0.45 10.94 4.02
CA THR A 94 0.21 10.57 2.63
C THR A 94 1.17 9.44 2.23
N PRO A 95 0.69 8.32 1.67
CA PRO A 95 1.53 7.25 1.16
C PRO A 95 2.57 7.75 0.16
N LEU A 96 3.76 7.14 0.17
CA LEU A 96 4.90 7.64 -0.60
C LEU A 96 4.65 7.71 -2.12
N GLN A 97 3.84 6.81 -2.67
CA GLN A 97 3.48 6.85 -4.10
C GLN A 97 2.79 8.14 -4.51
N LEU A 98 2.02 8.73 -3.60
CA LEU A 98 1.24 9.94 -3.83
C LEU A 98 2.05 11.17 -3.41
N ALA A 99 2.70 11.11 -2.25
CA ALA A 99 3.49 12.21 -1.73
C ALA A 99 4.71 12.56 -2.59
N ARG A 100 5.32 11.55 -3.25
CA ARG A 100 6.49 11.67 -4.14
C ARG A 100 7.52 12.74 -3.68
N PRO A 101 8.05 12.63 -2.45
CA PRO A 101 8.83 13.70 -1.83
C PRO A 101 10.12 13.97 -2.61
N SER A 102 10.32 15.24 -2.95
CA SER A 102 11.53 15.80 -3.57
C SER A 102 12.45 16.49 -2.56
N ASP A 103 11.99 16.74 -1.32
CA ASP A 103 12.80 17.38 -0.29
C ASP A 103 13.84 16.41 0.32
N PRO A 104 15.15 16.76 0.33
CA PRO A 104 16.19 16.01 1.04
C PRO A 104 15.90 15.74 2.53
N ALA A 105 15.17 16.62 3.22
CA ALA A 105 14.84 16.48 4.63
C ALA A 105 14.05 15.21 4.91
N TRP A 106 13.09 14.85 4.05
CA TRP A 106 12.30 13.64 4.18
C TRP A 106 13.20 12.38 4.14
N TYR A 107 14.12 12.30 3.19
CA TYR A 107 15.04 11.15 3.08
C TYR A 107 16.06 11.08 4.22
N ARG A 108 16.47 12.22 4.78
CA ARG A 108 17.31 12.27 5.99
C ARG A 108 16.55 11.71 7.19
N ASP A 109 15.28 12.05 7.33
CA ASP A 109 14.42 11.58 8.40
C ASP A 109 14.07 10.08 8.25
N ALA A 110 13.76 9.61 7.03
CA ALA A 110 13.56 8.19 6.74
C ALA A 110 14.81 7.37 7.09
N ARG A 111 16.02 7.89 6.82
CA ARG A 111 17.28 7.26 7.23
C ARG A 111 17.48 7.26 8.74
N ARG A 112 17.06 8.31 9.45
CA ARG A 112 17.04 8.34 10.92
C ARG A 112 16.17 7.20 11.44
N LEU A 113 14.95 7.05 10.94
CA LEU A 113 14.03 5.96 11.31
C LEU A 113 14.67 4.58 11.16
N LEU A 114 15.26 4.27 10.00
CA LEU A 114 15.93 2.97 9.78
C LEU A 114 17.09 2.74 10.74
N ARG A 115 17.85 3.79 11.06
CA ARG A 115 18.96 3.72 12.00
C ARG A 115 18.48 3.51 13.44
N GLU A 116 17.39 4.15 13.84
CA GLU A 116 16.81 4.00 15.18
C GLU A 116 16.17 2.62 15.35
N MET A 117 15.41 2.14 14.38
CA MET A 117 14.90 0.75 14.37
C MET A 117 16.05 -0.25 14.44
N ARG A 118 17.12 -0.05 13.66
CA ARG A 118 18.31 -0.89 13.72
C ARG A 118 18.98 -0.85 15.10
N ARG A 119 19.04 0.32 15.76
CA ARG A 119 19.54 0.44 17.14
C ARG A 119 18.65 -0.30 18.13
N ALA A 120 17.34 -0.33 17.92
CA ALA A 120 16.40 -1.16 18.67
C ALA A 120 16.50 -2.67 18.33
N GLY A 121 17.36 -3.07 17.38
CA GLY A 121 17.49 -4.46 16.95
C GLY A 121 16.36 -4.92 16.02
N VAL A 122 15.65 -3.99 15.40
CA VAL A 122 14.52 -4.25 14.50
C VAL A 122 14.93 -4.06 13.04
N THR A 123 14.52 -4.98 12.18
CA THR A 123 14.49 -4.80 10.73
C THR A 123 13.05 -4.91 10.26
N HIS A 124 12.61 -4.01 9.39
CA HIS A 124 11.21 -3.90 9.00
C HIS A 124 10.85 -4.92 7.93
N ASN A 125 11.75 -5.18 6.98
CA ASN A 125 11.66 -6.20 5.93
C ASN A 125 10.53 -6.03 4.90
N ASP A 126 9.68 -4.98 5.02
CA ASP A 126 8.59 -4.71 4.08
C ASP A 126 8.54 -3.25 3.61
N ILE A 127 9.59 -2.47 3.86
CA ILE A 127 9.71 -1.07 3.39
C ILE A 127 10.07 -0.95 1.90
N ALA A 128 10.09 -2.08 1.19
CA ALA A 128 10.15 -2.12 -0.26
C ALA A 128 8.88 -1.58 -0.89
N LYS A 129 7.72 -1.75 -0.23
CA LYS A 129 6.44 -1.21 -0.66
C LYS A 129 6.41 0.29 -0.34
N PRO A 130 6.24 1.19 -1.33
CA PRO A 130 6.16 2.60 -1.03
C PRO A 130 4.93 2.95 -0.16
N GLN A 131 3.90 2.09 -0.12
CA GLN A 131 2.70 2.27 0.73
C GLN A 131 3.03 2.23 2.23
N ASN A 132 4.11 1.55 2.61
CA ASN A 132 4.53 1.42 4.01
C ASN A 132 5.33 2.64 4.50
N TRP A 133 5.62 3.58 3.60
CA TRP A 133 6.19 4.89 3.92
C TRP A 133 5.11 5.95 3.81
N LEU A 134 5.05 6.82 4.81
CA LEU A 134 4.18 7.98 4.83
C LEU A 134 5.02 9.26 4.88
N MET A 135 4.52 10.29 4.23
CA MET A 135 4.91 11.67 4.51
C MET A 135 3.86 12.28 5.44
N THR A 136 4.28 12.67 6.64
CA THR A 136 3.37 13.34 7.59
C THR A 136 3.03 14.74 7.06
N PRO A 137 1.95 15.39 7.57
CA PRO A 137 1.62 16.76 7.20
C PRO A 137 2.78 17.76 7.41
N GLU A 138 3.67 17.48 8.37
CA GLU A 138 4.85 18.28 8.68
C GLU A 138 6.04 17.99 7.73
N GLY A 139 5.84 17.19 6.68
CA GLY A 139 6.88 16.80 5.72
C GLY A 139 7.88 15.76 6.26
N ARG A 140 7.56 15.11 7.38
CA ARG A 140 8.44 14.12 8.03
C ARG A 140 8.17 12.72 7.53
N ALA A 141 9.13 11.82 7.72
CA ALA A 141 8.98 10.44 7.34
C ALA A 141 8.31 9.65 8.47
N ALA A 142 7.39 8.76 8.11
CA ALA A 142 6.86 7.75 9.00
C ALA A 142 6.75 6.38 8.31
N VAL A 143 6.76 5.32 9.11
CA VAL A 143 6.60 3.94 8.64
C VAL A 143 5.40 3.27 9.28
N ILE A 144 4.74 2.41 8.52
CA ILE A 144 3.60 1.61 8.97
C ILE A 144 3.80 0.14 8.62
N ASP A 145 2.94 -0.71 9.17
CA ASP A 145 2.90 -2.16 8.92
C ASP A 145 4.15 -2.94 9.39
N PHE A 146 4.14 -3.34 10.67
CA PHE A 146 5.22 -4.12 11.28
C PHE A 146 4.99 -5.64 11.21
N GLN A 147 4.08 -6.13 10.37
CA GLN A 147 3.74 -7.56 10.33
C GLN A 147 4.91 -8.46 9.95
N LEU A 148 5.77 -8.00 9.03
CA LEU A 148 6.99 -8.71 8.61
C LEU A 148 8.24 -8.27 9.37
N ALA A 149 8.10 -7.35 10.33
CA ALA A 149 9.23 -6.89 11.12
C ALA A 149 9.85 -8.05 11.93
N THR A 150 11.17 -8.03 12.05
CA THR A 150 11.93 -9.02 12.80
C THR A 150 12.71 -8.32 13.89
N VAL A 151 12.53 -8.78 15.13
CA VAL A 151 13.32 -8.34 16.28
C VAL A 151 14.45 -9.33 16.50
N HIS A 152 15.69 -8.87 16.42
CA HIS A 152 16.88 -9.69 16.44
C HIS A 152 17.54 -9.67 17.82
N ARG A 153 17.69 -10.84 18.45
CA ARG A 153 18.43 -10.98 19.71
C ARG A 153 19.93 -10.72 19.54
N ARG A 154 20.50 -11.07 18.39
CA ARG A 154 21.93 -10.92 18.08
C ARG A 154 22.11 -10.12 16.78
N ARG A 155 23.07 -9.20 16.76
CA ARG A 155 23.38 -8.35 15.59
C ARG A 155 24.32 -9.04 14.59
N GLY A 156 24.02 -10.29 14.26
CA GLY A 156 24.83 -11.17 13.40
C GLY A 156 24.81 -10.80 11.91
N ARG A 157 25.29 -11.71 11.05
CA ARG A 157 25.31 -11.50 9.58
C ARG A 157 23.91 -11.30 9.02
N LEU A 158 22.93 -12.11 9.42
CA LEU A 158 21.53 -12.00 8.97
C LEU A 158 20.93 -10.62 9.26
N PHE A 159 21.01 -10.16 10.51
CA PHE A 159 20.57 -8.82 10.91
C PHE A 159 21.22 -7.72 10.07
N ARG A 160 22.54 -7.79 9.86
CA ARG A 160 23.28 -6.81 9.06
C ARG A 160 22.83 -6.82 7.60
N THR A 161 22.53 -7.98 7.03
CA THR A 161 21.99 -8.11 5.67
C THR A 161 20.59 -7.54 5.57
N MET A 162 19.67 -7.90 6.48
CA MET A 162 18.29 -7.40 6.47
C MET A 162 18.24 -5.87 6.66
N ALA A 163 19.01 -5.34 7.62
CA ALA A 163 19.10 -3.88 7.83
C ALA A 163 19.73 -3.15 6.62
N ARG A 164 20.66 -3.81 5.91
CA ARG A 164 21.21 -3.29 4.66
C ARG A 164 20.15 -3.26 3.57
N GLU A 165 19.35 -4.33 3.43
CA GLU A 165 18.28 -4.36 2.41
C GLU A 165 17.18 -3.35 2.73
N ASP A 166 16.79 -3.17 3.99
CA ASP A 166 15.89 -2.08 4.41
C ASP A 166 16.40 -0.72 3.90
N LEU A 167 17.66 -0.37 4.18
CA LEU A 167 18.26 0.86 3.66
C LEU A 167 18.29 0.88 2.12
N ARG A 168 18.58 -0.24 1.47
CA ARG A 168 18.62 -0.32 0.02
C ARG A 168 17.25 -0.12 -0.61
N HIS A 169 16.19 -0.59 0.04
CA HIS A 169 14.81 -0.38 -0.38
C HIS A 169 14.42 1.09 -0.29
N LEU A 170 14.78 1.79 0.79
CA LEU A 170 14.62 3.24 0.86
C LEU A 170 15.35 3.95 -0.29
N LEU A 171 16.58 3.53 -0.63
CA LEU A 171 17.32 4.12 -1.75
C LEU A 171 16.69 3.84 -3.12
N LYS A 172 15.97 2.73 -3.28
CA LYS A 172 15.19 2.49 -4.51
C LYS A 172 14.05 3.49 -4.63
N GLN A 173 13.38 3.81 -3.52
CA GLN A 173 12.34 4.84 -3.50
C GLN A 173 12.92 6.21 -3.83
N LYS A 174 14.05 6.57 -3.18
CA LYS A 174 14.77 7.79 -3.48
C LYS A 174 15.15 7.90 -4.96
N ARG A 175 15.61 6.82 -5.59
CA ARG A 175 15.89 6.78 -7.03
C ARG A 175 14.65 7.04 -7.88
N ALA A 176 13.49 6.54 -7.46
CA ALA A 176 12.24 6.64 -8.22
C ALA A 176 11.61 8.04 -8.13
N TYR A 177 11.73 8.70 -6.98
CA TYR A 177 11.02 9.96 -6.71
C TYR A 177 11.94 11.20 -6.66
N ALA A 178 13.22 11.04 -6.35
CA ALA A 178 14.20 12.12 -6.23
C ALA A 178 15.62 11.66 -6.66
N PRO A 179 15.80 11.21 -7.93
CA PRO A 179 17.07 10.65 -8.41
C PRO A 179 18.25 11.60 -8.27
N GLU A 180 18.04 12.91 -8.44
CA GLU A 180 19.02 13.98 -8.31
C GLU A 180 19.62 14.09 -6.90
N LEU A 181 18.89 13.62 -5.88
CA LEU A 181 19.38 13.63 -4.51
C LEU A 181 20.34 12.47 -4.20
N LEU A 182 20.49 11.49 -5.08
CA LEU A 182 21.31 10.31 -4.82
C LEU A 182 22.80 10.66 -4.76
N THR A 183 23.46 10.21 -3.70
CA THR A 183 24.91 10.36 -3.60
C THR A 183 25.66 9.27 -4.37
N PRO A 184 26.93 9.49 -4.77
CA PRO A 184 27.75 8.45 -5.41
C PRO A 184 27.82 7.14 -4.62
N SER A 185 27.83 7.23 -3.28
CA SER A 185 27.81 6.07 -2.39
C SER A 185 26.50 5.27 -2.45
N GLU A 186 25.37 5.97 -2.60
CA GLU A 186 24.04 5.38 -2.72
C GLU A 186 23.89 4.66 -4.05
N HIS A 187 24.39 5.26 -5.14
CA HIS A 187 24.47 4.60 -6.44
C HIS A 187 25.28 3.29 -6.36
N ARG A 188 26.43 3.29 -5.69
CA ARG A 188 27.22 2.05 -5.49
C ARG A 188 26.44 1.00 -4.71
N MET A 189 25.71 1.39 -3.68
CA MET A 189 24.88 0.46 -2.89
C MET A 189 23.73 -0.13 -3.71
N LEU A 190 23.06 0.68 -4.53
CA LEU A 190 21.98 0.22 -5.41
C LEU A 190 22.46 -0.80 -6.45
N LYS A 191 23.65 -0.58 -7.03
CA LYS A 191 24.31 -1.50 -7.98
C LYS A 191 24.69 -2.84 -7.33
N ARG A 192 25.07 -2.85 -6.05
CA ARG A 192 25.48 -4.06 -5.32
C ARG A 192 24.27 -4.78 -4.69
N LYS A 193 23.62 -5.68 -5.44
CA LYS A 193 22.60 -6.61 -4.91
C LYS A 193 23.23 -7.56 -3.88
N ALA A 194 22.60 -7.78 -2.72
CA ALA A 194 23.10 -8.73 -1.73
C ALA A 194 23.12 -10.18 -2.26
N LEU A 195 24.14 -10.94 -1.86
CA LEU A 195 24.34 -12.34 -2.27
C LEU A 195 23.10 -13.23 -1.99
N PRO A 196 22.42 -13.16 -0.83
CA PRO A 196 21.19 -13.92 -0.59
C PRO A 196 20.04 -13.54 -1.53
N ALA A 197 19.91 -12.27 -1.93
CA ALA A 197 18.91 -11.85 -2.90
C ALA A 197 19.24 -12.36 -4.32
N ARG A 198 20.52 -12.46 -4.67
CA ARG A 198 20.98 -13.09 -5.92
C ARG A 198 20.67 -14.59 -5.93
N ILE A 199 20.94 -15.27 -4.81
CA ILE A 199 20.63 -16.70 -4.65
C ILE A 199 19.12 -16.92 -4.69
N TRP A 200 18.32 -16.16 -3.93
CA TRP A 200 16.85 -16.23 -3.95
C TRP A 200 16.26 -16.01 -5.36
N MET A 201 16.73 -15.01 -6.10
CA MET A 201 16.30 -14.77 -7.49
C MET A 201 16.72 -15.91 -8.43
N ALA A 202 17.84 -16.58 -8.17
CA ALA A 202 18.36 -17.65 -9.00
C ALA A 202 17.76 -19.03 -8.67
N THR A 203 17.37 -19.29 -7.42
CA THR A 203 16.99 -20.64 -6.96
C THR A 203 15.52 -20.75 -6.53
N VAL A 204 15.02 -19.80 -5.73
CA VAL A 204 13.68 -19.89 -5.13
C VAL A 204 12.62 -19.18 -5.98
N LYS A 205 12.92 -18.00 -6.56
CA LYS A 205 11.96 -17.24 -7.38
C LYS A 205 11.43 -18.04 -8.60
N PRO A 206 12.24 -18.79 -9.36
CA PRO A 206 11.74 -19.58 -10.49
C PRO A 206 10.86 -20.77 -10.05
N ALA A 207 11.25 -21.49 -9.00
CA ALA A 207 10.49 -22.62 -8.46
C ALA A 207 9.18 -22.16 -7.79
N TYR A 208 9.25 -21.05 -7.04
CA TYR A 208 8.09 -20.37 -6.46
C TYR A 208 7.12 -19.93 -7.56
N ASN A 209 7.59 -19.20 -8.58
CA ASN A 209 6.77 -18.78 -9.73
C ASN A 209 6.20 -19.96 -10.51
N PHE A 210 6.93 -21.08 -10.63
CA PHE A 210 6.43 -22.27 -11.30
C PHE A 210 5.28 -22.93 -10.54
N VAL A 211 5.40 -23.07 -9.22
CA VAL A 211 4.34 -23.63 -8.36
C VAL A 211 3.13 -22.69 -8.30
N THR A 212 3.36 -21.39 -8.15
CA THR A 212 2.28 -20.41 -8.01
C THR A 212 1.55 -20.10 -9.32
N ARG A 213 2.24 -20.12 -10.47
CA ARG A 213 1.64 -19.93 -11.81
C ARG A 213 0.97 -21.19 -12.37
N ARG A 214 1.38 -22.40 -11.98
CA ARG A 214 0.87 -23.65 -12.58
C ARG A 214 -0.10 -24.43 -11.70
N LEU A 215 -0.06 -24.24 -10.37
CA LEU A 215 -0.87 -25.05 -9.43
C LEU A 215 -1.95 -24.25 -8.69
N MET A 216 -1.84 -22.93 -8.56
CA MET A 216 -2.78 -22.15 -7.72
C MET A 216 -3.28 -20.82 -8.30
N ASN A 217 -2.85 -20.40 -9.50
CA ASN A 217 -3.26 -19.14 -10.13
C ASN A 217 -3.17 -17.92 -9.17
N TRP A 218 -2.19 -17.96 -8.25
CA TRP A 218 -2.04 -17.00 -7.15
C TRP A 218 -0.71 -16.28 -7.33
N SER A 219 -0.70 -14.97 -7.56
CA SER A 219 0.52 -14.15 -7.51
C SER A 219 0.49 -13.27 -6.27
N ASP A 220 1.57 -13.29 -5.48
CA ASP A 220 1.86 -12.24 -4.50
C ASP A 220 1.81 -10.86 -5.18
N GLY A 221 1.61 -9.80 -4.39
CA GLY A 221 1.43 -8.39 -4.79
C GLY A 221 2.50 -7.71 -5.68
N GLU A 222 3.28 -8.46 -6.47
CA GLU A 222 3.82 -8.05 -7.77
C GLU A 222 2.76 -8.18 -8.91
N GLY A 223 1.59 -8.80 -8.65
CA GLY A 223 0.53 -9.02 -9.64
C GLY A 223 -0.15 -7.76 -10.23
N THR A 224 0.08 -6.59 -9.62
CA THR A 224 -0.50 -5.30 -10.07
C THR A 224 0.13 -4.75 -11.34
N GLU A 225 1.44 -4.89 -11.51
CA GLU A 225 2.12 -4.52 -12.77
C GLU A 225 2.01 -5.67 -13.79
N ASP A 226 2.16 -6.93 -13.33
CA ASP A 226 2.09 -8.13 -14.20
C ASP A 226 0.79 -8.17 -15.03
N ARG A 227 -0.35 -7.72 -14.49
CA ARG A 227 -1.61 -7.76 -15.25
C ARG A 227 -1.74 -6.64 -16.28
N ILE A 228 -1.34 -5.41 -15.95
CA ILE A 228 -1.34 -4.31 -16.94
C ILE A 228 -0.30 -4.60 -18.03
N GLU A 229 0.87 -5.12 -17.67
CA GLU A 229 1.91 -5.48 -18.64
C GLU A 229 1.48 -6.64 -19.55
N ARG A 230 0.83 -7.66 -19.00
CA ARG A 230 0.38 -8.85 -19.76
C ARG A 230 -0.85 -8.57 -20.62
N ASP A 231 -1.90 -7.97 -20.04
CA ASP A 231 -3.22 -7.87 -20.68
C ASP A 231 -3.46 -6.48 -21.29
N GLY A 232 -2.76 -5.45 -20.79
CA GLY A 232 -2.96 -4.06 -21.17
C GLY A 232 -2.67 -3.73 -22.64
N PRO A 233 -1.58 -4.22 -23.27
CA PRO A 233 -1.30 -3.93 -24.68
C PRO A 233 -2.40 -4.43 -25.63
N ALA A 234 -2.91 -5.65 -25.41
CA ALA A 234 -3.99 -6.22 -26.22
C ALA A 234 -5.31 -5.49 -26.00
N LEU A 235 -5.64 -5.21 -24.74
CA LEU A 235 -6.85 -4.47 -24.38
C LEU A 235 -6.86 -3.04 -24.95
N ARG A 236 -5.73 -2.31 -24.81
CA ARG A 236 -5.58 -0.96 -25.38
C ARG A 236 -5.74 -0.98 -26.89
N THR A 237 -5.04 -1.89 -27.57
CA THR A 237 -5.14 -2.03 -29.04
C THR A 237 -6.58 -2.29 -29.48
N ALA A 238 -7.29 -3.21 -28.81
CA ALA A 238 -8.66 -3.56 -29.17
C ALA A 238 -9.66 -2.41 -28.93
N LEU A 239 -9.53 -1.69 -27.81
CA LEU A 239 -10.41 -0.57 -27.49
C LEU A 239 -10.13 0.64 -28.38
N LEU A 240 -8.86 0.99 -28.59
CA LEU A 240 -8.44 2.12 -29.44
C LEU A 240 -8.65 1.86 -30.94
N ALA A 241 -8.95 0.63 -31.35
CA ALA A 241 -9.36 0.34 -32.72
C ALA A 241 -10.76 0.89 -33.06
N HIS A 242 -11.57 1.22 -32.06
CA HIS A 242 -12.89 1.80 -32.27
C HIS A 242 -12.80 3.34 -32.42
N PRO A 243 -13.41 3.94 -33.45
CA PRO A 243 -13.24 5.37 -33.75
C PRO A 243 -13.78 6.31 -32.65
N GLU A 244 -14.75 5.86 -31.86
CA GLU A 244 -15.31 6.63 -30.74
C GLU A 244 -14.52 6.53 -29.43
N VAL A 245 -13.41 5.76 -29.40
CA VAL A 245 -12.55 5.66 -28.22
C VAL A 245 -11.31 6.53 -28.42
N SER A 246 -11.20 7.59 -27.63
CA SER A 246 -10.12 8.58 -27.77
C SER A 246 -8.88 8.21 -26.95
N ASP A 247 -9.06 7.60 -25.78
CA ASP A 247 -7.95 7.19 -24.91
C ASP A 247 -8.41 6.11 -23.91
N VAL A 248 -7.46 5.40 -23.32
CA VAL A 248 -7.70 4.35 -22.32
C VAL A 248 -6.70 4.52 -21.18
N ALA A 249 -7.18 4.48 -19.94
CA ALA A 249 -6.35 4.40 -18.74
C ALA A 249 -6.66 3.10 -17.99
N LEU A 250 -5.59 2.38 -17.61
CA LEU A 250 -5.69 1.08 -16.95
C LEU A 250 -5.12 1.17 -15.54
N CYS A 251 -5.93 0.84 -14.55
CA CYS A 251 -5.54 0.76 -13.16
C CYS A 251 -5.77 -0.65 -12.64
N THR A 252 -4.98 -1.07 -11.66
CA THR A 252 -5.26 -2.32 -10.93
C THR A 252 -5.90 -2.04 -9.59
N TYR A 253 -6.72 -2.98 -9.13
CA TYR A 253 -7.36 -2.91 -7.83
C TYR A 253 -7.44 -4.29 -7.18
N ALA A 254 -7.67 -4.35 -5.87
CA ALA A 254 -7.75 -5.62 -5.15
C ALA A 254 -9.13 -6.27 -5.36
N LEU A 255 -9.16 -7.55 -5.73
CA LEU A 255 -10.38 -8.36 -5.75
C LEU A 255 -10.49 -9.17 -4.45
N PRO A 256 -11.66 -9.16 -3.78
CA PRO A 256 -11.90 -10.07 -2.66
C PRO A 256 -11.70 -11.53 -3.09
N ALA A 257 -10.72 -12.21 -2.50
CA ALA A 257 -10.37 -13.62 -2.72
C ALA A 257 -9.88 -14.04 -4.13
N LYS A 258 -9.76 -13.14 -5.12
CA LYS A 258 -9.36 -13.47 -6.51
C LYS A 258 -8.07 -12.77 -7.01
N GLY A 259 -7.31 -12.14 -6.12
CA GLY A 259 -6.05 -11.49 -6.48
C GLY A 259 -6.25 -10.05 -6.98
N VAL A 260 -5.75 -9.73 -8.16
CA VAL A 260 -5.74 -8.36 -8.72
C VAL A 260 -6.71 -8.23 -9.90
N GLY A 261 -7.62 -7.27 -9.80
CA GLY A 261 -8.55 -6.83 -10.84
C GLY A 261 -7.96 -5.76 -11.75
N LEU A 262 -8.48 -5.63 -12.97
CA LEU A 262 -8.19 -4.52 -13.89
C LEU A 262 -9.43 -3.65 -14.01
N TYR A 263 -9.18 -2.36 -13.86
CA TYR A 263 -10.15 -1.31 -14.06
C TYR A 263 -9.71 -0.51 -15.28
N ALA A 264 -10.50 -0.58 -16.35
CA ALA A 264 -10.32 0.23 -17.55
C ALA A 264 -11.23 1.47 -17.48
N PHE A 265 -10.63 2.66 -17.48
CA PHE A 265 -11.31 3.92 -17.74
C PHE A 265 -11.14 4.23 -19.23
N VAL A 266 -12.24 4.39 -19.95
CA VAL A 266 -12.24 4.53 -21.41
C VAL A 266 -12.84 5.87 -21.78
N GLU A 267 -12.06 6.73 -22.43
CA GLU A 267 -12.52 8.05 -22.89
C GLU A 267 -13.34 7.89 -24.15
N THR A 268 -14.68 7.96 -24.02
CA THR A 268 -15.60 7.64 -25.11
C THR A 268 -17.02 8.12 -24.82
N GLY A 269 -17.83 8.25 -25.88
CA GLY A 269 -19.29 8.39 -25.78
C GLY A 269 -20.05 7.06 -25.77
N LEU A 270 -19.36 5.91 -25.90
CA LEU A 270 -19.97 4.59 -25.88
C LEU A 270 -20.41 4.15 -24.48
N GLU A 271 -21.46 3.33 -24.44
CA GLU A 271 -21.92 2.66 -23.22
C GLU A 271 -21.02 1.48 -22.82
N ALA A 272 -21.01 1.15 -21.53
CA ALA A 272 -20.14 0.11 -20.96
C ALA A 272 -20.35 -1.27 -21.63
N ASP A 273 -21.59 -1.61 -22.01
CA ASP A 273 -21.91 -2.88 -22.68
C ASP A 273 -21.31 -3.00 -24.09
N ALA A 274 -21.17 -1.88 -24.80
CA ALA A 274 -20.50 -1.85 -26.10
C ALA A 274 -18.99 -2.09 -25.92
N LEU A 275 -18.38 -1.41 -24.93
CA LEU A 275 -16.96 -1.58 -24.61
C LEU A 275 -16.63 -3.00 -24.15
N ALA A 276 -17.50 -3.63 -23.38
CA ALA A 276 -17.31 -5.01 -22.92
C ALA A 276 -17.27 -6.04 -24.06
N LYS A 277 -17.93 -5.74 -25.20
CA LYS A 277 -17.87 -6.58 -26.41
C LYS A 277 -16.57 -6.39 -27.19
N LEU A 278 -15.97 -5.20 -27.12
CA LEU A 278 -14.69 -4.89 -27.75
C LEU A 278 -13.49 -5.44 -26.95
N ALA A 279 -13.64 -5.62 -25.65
CA ALA A 279 -12.56 -6.09 -24.78
C ALA A 279 -12.22 -7.58 -25.02
N PRO A 280 -10.97 -7.90 -25.40
CA PRO A 280 -10.53 -9.28 -25.61
C PRO A 280 -10.44 -10.05 -24.28
N ALA A 281 -10.41 -11.38 -24.36
CA ALA A 281 -10.12 -12.21 -23.20
C ALA A 281 -8.60 -12.19 -22.87
N PRO A 282 -8.20 -12.11 -21.59
CA PRO A 282 -9.04 -11.94 -20.40
C PRO A 282 -9.59 -10.51 -20.27
N ARG A 283 -10.89 -10.39 -19.97
CA ARG A 283 -11.57 -9.10 -19.87
C ARG A 283 -11.20 -8.37 -18.57
N PRO A 284 -11.20 -7.02 -18.57
CA PRO A 284 -11.18 -6.27 -17.32
C PRO A 284 -12.44 -6.56 -16.51
N GLU A 285 -12.33 -6.60 -15.18
CA GLU A 285 -13.48 -6.77 -14.30
C GLU A 285 -14.36 -5.53 -14.27
N LEU A 286 -13.75 -4.35 -14.40
CA LEU A 286 -14.45 -3.08 -14.44
C LEU A 286 -14.04 -2.32 -15.70
N ILE A 287 -15.03 -1.89 -16.48
CA ILE A 287 -14.86 -1.02 -17.64
C ILE A 287 -15.84 0.13 -17.50
N GLN A 288 -15.31 1.33 -17.30
CA GLN A 288 -16.11 2.54 -17.09
C GLN A 288 -15.88 3.50 -18.26
N PRO A 289 -16.93 3.80 -19.06
CA PRO A 289 -16.87 4.90 -20.00
C PRO A 289 -16.79 6.23 -19.23
N VAL A 290 -15.93 7.13 -19.69
CA VAL A 290 -15.77 8.46 -19.14
C VAL A 290 -15.77 9.48 -20.28
N ALA A 291 -16.37 10.64 -20.06
CA ALA A 291 -16.44 11.69 -21.08
C ALA A 291 -15.05 12.30 -21.38
N ALA A 292 -14.20 12.42 -20.35
CA ALA A 292 -12.83 12.91 -20.47
C ALA A 292 -11.97 12.28 -19.36
N LEU A 293 -10.77 11.81 -19.68
CA LEU A 293 -9.80 11.42 -18.65
C LEU A 293 -9.20 12.67 -18.00
N PRO A 294 -8.95 12.66 -16.68
CA PRO A 294 -8.20 13.73 -16.04
C PRO A 294 -6.76 13.72 -16.55
N ARG A 295 -6.20 14.89 -16.86
CA ARG A 295 -4.86 15.04 -17.46
C ARG A 295 -3.98 16.01 -16.69
N HIS A 296 -2.68 15.79 -16.76
CA HIS A 296 -1.66 16.77 -16.39
C HIS A 296 -1.62 17.90 -17.43
N ALA A 297 -0.91 18.99 -17.12
CA ALA A 297 -0.72 20.10 -18.06
C ALA A 297 -0.01 19.68 -19.37
N ASP A 298 0.72 18.56 -19.36
CA ASP A 298 1.37 17.97 -20.53
C ASP A 298 0.43 17.05 -21.37
N GLY A 299 -0.84 16.94 -20.98
CA GLY A 299 -1.85 16.12 -21.67
C GLY A 299 -1.83 14.64 -21.29
N THR A 300 -0.90 14.18 -20.45
CA THR A 300 -0.86 12.78 -20.00
C THR A 300 -1.94 12.49 -18.96
N PRO A 301 -2.58 11.31 -18.96
CA PRO A 301 -3.60 10.98 -17.97
C PRO A 301 -3.07 11.00 -16.52
N ARG A 302 -3.85 11.57 -15.60
CA ARG A 302 -3.63 11.59 -14.13
C ARG A 302 -3.83 10.21 -13.53
N MET A 303 -2.90 9.30 -13.80
CA MET A 303 -2.94 7.92 -13.30
C MET A 303 -2.95 7.86 -11.76
N ASP A 304 -2.38 8.85 -11.08
CA ASP A 304 -2.42 9.02 -9.63
C ASP A 304 -3.86 9.11 -9.10
N LEU A 305 -4.70 9.91 -9.74
CA LEU A 305 -6.09 10.11 -9.34
C LEU A 305 -6.97 8.91 -9.73
N LEU A 306 -6.78 8.39 -10.94
CA LEU A 306 -7.51 7.21 -11.41
C LEU A 306 -7.22 5.98 -10.54
N GLN A 307 -5.99 5.87 -10.02
CA GLN A 307 -5.62 4.82 -9.08
C GLN A 307 -6.32 4.98 -7.72
N LEU A 308 -6.49 6.20 -7.21
CA LEU A 308 -7.28 6.46 -6.00
C LEU A 308 -8.74 6.07 -6.19
N VAL A 309 -9.33 6.40 -7.34
CA VAL A 309 -10.68 5.97 -7.69
C VAL A 309 -10.76 4.44 -7.76
N ALA A 310 -9.87 3.80 -8.51
CA ALA A 310 -9.86 2.34 -8.69
C ALA A 310 -9.69 1.58 -7.37
N THR A 311 -8.96 2.16 -6.41
CA THR A 311 -8.75 1.58 -5.07
C THR A 311 -9.73 2.09 -4.00
N ASN A 312 -10.75 2.86 -4.42
CA ASN A 312 -11.81 3.39 -3.57
C ASN A 312 -11.29 4.24 -2.38
N ARG A 313 -10.18 4.96 -2.58
CA ARG A 313 -9.56 5.85 -1.58
C ARG A 313 -10.12 7.27 -1.68
N LEU A 314 -11.41 7.42 -1.39
CA LEU A 314 -12.13 8.69 -1.59
C LEU A 314 -11.66 9.82 -0.66
N ASP A 315 -11.26 9.50 0.57
CA ASP A 315 -10.79 10.53 1.52
C ASP A 315 -9.47 11.17 1.05
N GLU A 316 -8.54 10.34 0.53
CA GLU A 316 -7.29 10.83 -0.07
C GLU A 316 -7.56 11.64 -1.35
N LEU A 317 -8.58 11.24 -2.11
CA LEU A 317 -8.99 11.95 -3.33
C LEU A 317 -9.62 13.32 -3.00
N GLU A 318 -10.48 13.39 -1.98
CA GLU A 318 -11.12 14.64 -1.55
C GLU A 318 -10.09 15.68 -1.10
N GLU A 319 -9.03 15.24 -0.40
CA GLU A 319 -7.94 16.13 0.01
C GLU A 319 -7.18 16.72 -1.19
N VAL A 320 -6.96 15.93 -2.24
CA VAL A 320 -6.35 16.41 -3.48
C VAL A 320 -7.28 17.37 -4.21
N LEU A 321 -8.58 17.09 -4.25
CA LEU A 321 -9.57 17.93 -4.93
C LEU A 321 -9.75 19.29 -4.25
N LYS A 322 -9.61 19.38 -2.92
CA LYS A 322 -9.62 20.66 -2.18
C LYS A 322 -8.51 21.62 -2.61
N GLN A 323 -7.42 21.08 -3.13
CA GLN A 323 -6.26 21.87 -3.58
C GLN A 323 -6.39 22.33 -5.04
N ASP A 324 -7.33 21.78 -5.81
CA ASP A 324 -7.53 22.08 -7.24
C ASP A 324 -9.04 22.01 -7.63
N PRO A 325 -9.76 23.15 -7.57
CA PRO A 325 -11.21 23.20 -7.85
C PRO A 325 -11.59 22.90 -9.31
N ASP A 326 -10.68 23.12 -10.26
CA ASP A 326 -10.94 22.82 -11.68
C ASP A 326 -10.85 21.30 -11.93
N LEU A 327 -9.92 20.63 -11.24
CA LEU A 327 -9.82 19.18 -11.22
C LEU A 327 -11.07 18.51 -10.62
N GLU A 328 -11.65 19.10 -9.56
CA GLU A 328 -12.88 18.62 -8.94
C GLU A 328 -14.04 18.53 -9.95
N ARG A 329 -14.21 19.56 -10.77
CA ARG A 329 -15.30 19.64 -11.76
C ARG A 329 -15.25 18.49 -12.77
N GLY A 330 -14.05 18.10 -13.20
CA GLY A 330 -13.82 16.99 -14.13
C GLY A 330 -13.92 15.60 -13.48
N LEU A 331 -13.47 15.44 -12.23
CA LEU A 331 -13.47 14.14 -11.56
C LEU A 331 -14.81 13.75 -10.93
N LYS A 332 -15.65 14.73 -10.56
CA LYS A 332 -16.90 14.47 -9.84
C LYS A 332 -17.83 13.47 -10.56
N PRO A 333 -18.07 13.56 -11.89
CA PRO A 333 -18.86 12.55 -12.61
C PRO A 333 -18.21 11.17 -12.57
N LEU A 334 -16.89 11.10 -12.76
CA LEU A 334 -16.12 9.85 -12.76
C LEU A 334 -16.21 9.14 -11.39
N ILE A 335 -16.08 9.88 -10.28
CA ILE A 335 -16.21 9.35 -8.92
C ILE A 335 -17.64 8.87 -8.63
N ALA A 336 -18.64 9.64 -9.06
CA ALA A 336 -20.05 9.32 -8.84
C ALA A 336 -20.46 8.01 -9.54
N GLN A 337 -19.88 7.74 -10.71
CA GLN A 337 -20.18 6.57 -11.55
C GLN A 337 -19.18 5.42 -11.37
N ARG A 338 -18.30 5.48 -10.36
CA ARG A 338 -17.32 4.42 -10.11
C ARG A 338 -17.99 3.07 -9.84
N LEU A 339 -17.40 2.00 -10.36
CA LEU A 339 -18.00 0.66 -10.38
C LEU A 339 -17.55 -0.23 -9.20
N ASN A 340 -16.64 0.24 -8.36
CA ASN A 340 -16.02 -0.50 -7.26
C ASN A 340 -16.69 -0.25 -5.88
N LEU A 341 -18.03 -0.22 -5.83
CA LEU A 341 -18.82 0.12 -4.63
C LEU A 341 -18.88 -0.99 -3.55
N THR A 342 -18.17 -2.10 -3.73
CA THR A 342 -18.38 -3.36 -2.98
C THR A 342 -17.95 -3.32 -1.51
N ASP A 343 -17.20 -2.31 -1.06
CA ASP A 343 -16.61 -2.27 0.29
C ASP A 343 -17.56 -1.75 1.40
N ARG A 344 -18.82 -1.40 1.09
CA ARG A 344 -19.73 -0.72 2.04
C ARG A 344 -20.88 -1.55 2.60
N ILE A 345 -20.97 -2.86 2.36
CA ILE A 345 -22.01 -3.66 3.04
C ILE A 345 -21.49 -4.07 4.42
N LEU A 346 -21.67 -3.18 5.40
CA LEU A 346 -21.80 -3.56 6.80
C LEU A 346 -23.00 -4.53 6.89
N ARG A 347 -22.74 -5.80 7.23
CA ARG A 347 -23.77 -6.71 7.75
C ARG A 347 -23.63 -6.79 9.25
#